data_AF-A7GC39-F1
#
_entry.id   AF-A7GC39-F1
#
_cell.length_a   1.000
_cell.length_b   1.000
_cell.length_c   1.000
_cell.angle_alpha   90.00
_cell.angle_beta   90.00
_cell.angle_gamma   90.00
#
_symmetry.space_group_name_H-M   'P 1'
#
loop_
_entity.id
_entity.type
_entity.pdbx_description
1 polymer ?
#
loop_
_entity_poly.entity_id
_entity_poly.type
_entity_poly.pdbx_seq_one_letter_code
_entity_poly.pdbx_strand_id
1 'polypeptide(L)'
;MAVTQKGNKWEMQKSLWILCSFVVLVNGMGMYFAGKKAKVKRWYNYGLIYTAIAWIGLIMGGELTGFVQSIGCIIFFLDYIVCIVHSFKIRKEYLIRCEVLEDKHVEQNEMNFMRSKIAKEYGIDNRNSNNKIKSNISQKDLMRERFNINAEAKTESFHMKNKEENINNTPSVMPKVENTVNNTRYNLNNEELLDINSCNELELSRLPGMGLILAKKAVNLRNSKNAFDSVDEFIEMVGVKPHFVDTVKSMICCNPVKTVETVKMSGRRVDF
;
A
#
# COMPACT_ATOMS: atom_id res chain seq x y z
N MET A 1 7.06 -20.62 -24.43
CA MET A 1 7.35 -19.27 -23.90
C MET A 1 7.42 -19.37 -22.38
N ALA A 2 8.34 -18.66 -21.74
CA ALA A 2 8.31 -18.49 -20.28
C ALA A 2 7.10 -17.62 -19.87
N VAL A 3 6.64 -17.77 -18.64
CA VAL A 3 5.58 -16.97 -18.00
C VAL A 3 6.18 -15.88 -17.11
N THR A 4 7.43 -16.08 -16.65
CA THR A 4 8.16 -15.24 -15.69
C THR A 4 9.56 -14.89 -16.22
N GLN A 5 10.14 -13.78 -15.74
CA GLN A 5 11.48 -13.34 -16.16
C GLN A 5 12.60 -14.27 -15.65
N LYS A 6 12.33 -15.03 -14.57
CA LYS A 6 13.29 -15.97 -13.95
C LYS A 6 13.43 -17.30 -14.71
N GLY A 7 12.62 -17.53 -15.74
CA GLY A 7 12.82 -18.56 -16.75
C GLY A 7 12.51 -20.01 -16.34
N ASN A 8 12.53 -20.91 -17.34
CA ASN A 8 11.93 -22.25 -17.28
C ASN A 8 12.41 -23.12 -16.09
N LYS A 9 13.68 -23.02 -15.67
CA LYS A 9 14.22 -23.80 -14.54
C LYS A 9 13.59 -23.40 -13.21
N TRP A 10 13.48 -22.10 -12.93
CA TRP A 10 12.82 -21.55 -11.75
C TRP A 10 11.32 -21.90 -11.79
N GLU A 11 10.66 -21.73 -12.94
CA GLU A 11 9.25 -22.08 -13.09
C GLU A 11 8.96 -23.55 -12.77
N MET A 12 9.80 -24.46 -13.25
CA MET A 12 9.62 -25.90 -13.01
C MET A 12 9.83 -26.26 -11.54
N GLN A 13 10.87 -25.72 -10.88
CA GLN A 13 11.08 -25.90 -9.44
C GLN A 13 9.92 -25.34 -8.60
N LYS A 14 9.44 -24.12 -8.91
CA LYS A 14 8.32 -23.53 -8.16
C LYS A 14 6.99 -24.24 -8.43
N SER A 15 6.83 -24.89 -9.60
CA SER A 15 5.63 -25.65 -10.01
C SER A 15 5.57 -27.09 -9.48
N LEU A 16 6.60 -27.57 -8.77
CA LEU A 16 6.71 -28.98 -8.35
C LEU A 16 5.53 -29.49 -7.50
N TRP A 17 4.78 -28.59 -6.85
CA TRP A 17 3.54 -28.92 -6.12
C TRP A 17 2.44 -29.54 -7.00
N ILE A 18 2.49 -29.35 -8.33
CA ILE A 18 1.53 -29.92 -9.29
C ILE A 18 1.71 -31.44 -9.40
N LEU A 19 2.90 -31.98 -9.08
CA LEU A 19 3.10 -33.43 -9.05
C LEU A 19 2.15 -34.12 -8.05
N CYS A 20 1.77 -33.43 -6.97
CA CYS A 20 0.78 -33.91 -6.00
C CYS A 20 -0.65 -34.01 -6.58
N SER A 21 -0.98 -33.28 -7.66
CA SER A 21 -2.27 -33.43 -8.35
C SER A 21 -2.39 -34.73 -9.15
N PHE A 22 -1.27 -35.40 -9.45
CA PHE A 22 -1.26 -36.72 -10.10
C PHE A 22 -1.33 -37.90 -9.09
N VAL A 23 -1.34 -37.61 -7.79
CA VAL A 23 -1.45 -38.62 -6.73
C VAL A 23 -2.86 -38.53 -6.16
N VAL A 24 -3.73 -39.48 -6.53
CA VAL A 24 -5.18 -39.49 -6.23
C VAL A 24 -5.48 -39.21 -4.75
N LEU A 25 -4.77 -39.85 -3.81
CA LEU A 25 -4.97 -39.67 -2.36
C LEU A 25 -4.52 -38.30 -1.81
N VAL A 26 -3.65 -37.60 -2.55
CA VAL A 26 -3.03 -36.30 -2.18
C VAL A 26 -3.61 -35.17 -3.07
N ASN A 27 -4.64 -35.48 -3.86
CA ASN A 27 -5.31 -34.52 -4.73
C ASN A 27 -5.87 -33.33 -3.92
N GLY A 28 -5.80 -32.13 -4.48
CA GLY A 28 -6.11 -30.87 -3.79
C GLY A 28 -5.00 -30.33 -2.86
N MET A 29 -4.20 -31.20 -2.21
CA MET A 29 -3.18 -30.79 -1.22
C MET A 29 -2.05 -29.93 -1.83
N GLY A 30 -1.71 -30.18 -3.11
CA GLY A 30 -0.80 -29.30 -3.86
C GLY A 30 -1.33 -27.86 -3.99
N MET A 31 -2.63 -27.70 -4.27
CA MET A 31 -3.29 -26.39 -4.38
C MET A 31 -3.42 -25.70 -3.02
N TYR A 32 -3.64 -26.46 -1.94
CA TYR A 32 -3.59 -25.96 -0.56
C TYR A 32 -2.22 -25.33 -0.24
N PHE A 33 -1.12 -26.05 -0.55
CA PHE A 33 0.23 -25.57 -0.30
C PHE A 33 0.58 -24.35 -1.17
N ALA A 34 0.20 -24.38 -2.46
CA ALA A 34 0.34 -23.25 -3.37
C ALA A 34 -0.42 -22.01 -2.88
N GLY A 35 -1.67 -22.19 -2.40
CA GLY A 35 -2.50 -21.14 -1.79
C GLY A 35 -1.86 -20.51 -0.57
N LYS A 36 -1.35 -21.33 0.37
CA LYS A 36 -0.63 -20.86 1.55
C LYS A 36 0.64 -20.07 1.18
N LYS A 37 1.41 -20.57 0.22
CA LYS A 37 2.68 -19.96 -0.24
C LYS A 37 2.47 -18.65 -1.01
N ALA A 38 1.42 -18.55 -1.82
CA ALA A 38 1.04 -17.33 -2.55
C ALA A 38 0.17 -16.36 -1.72
N LYS A 39 -0.16 -16.68 -0.47
CA LYS A 39 -1.06 -15.92 0.43
C LYS A 39 -2.50 -15.75 -0.11
N VAL A 40 -2.99 -16.69 -0.92
CA VAL A 40 -4.31 -16.63 -1.58
C VAL A 40 -5.33 -17.52 -0.86
N LYS A 41 -6.24 -16.92 -0.08
CA LYS A 41 -7.30 -17.66 0.66
C LYS A 41 -8.17 -18.55 -0.24
N ARG A 42 -8.51 -18.10 -1.46
CA ARG A 42 -9.37 -18.86 -2.38
C ARG A 42 -8.78 -20.21 -2.78
N TRP A 43 -7.48 -20.29 -3.07
CA TRP A 43 -6.80 -21.53 -3.48
C TRP A 43 -6.66 -22.53 -2.33
N TYR A 44 -6.43 -22.03 -1.11
CA TYR A 44 -6.49 -22.85 0.11
C TYR A 44 -7.88 -23.50 0.27
N ASN A 45 -8.96 -22.74 0.10
CA ASN A 45 -10.33 -23.26 0.18
C ASN A 45 -10.58 -24.33 -0.91
N TYR A 46 -10.23 -24.06 -2.17
CA TYR A 46 -10.42 -25.05 -3.26
C TYR A 46 -9.64 -26.34 -2.99
N GLY A 47 -8.36 -26.25 -2.60
CA GLY A 47 -7.56 -27.43 -2.27
C GLY A 47 -8.20 -28.29 -1.19
N LEU A 48 -8.68 -27.67 -0.11
CA LEU A 48 -9.36 -28.35 1.00
C LEU A 48 -10.69 -28.99 0.57
N ILE A 49 -11.47 -28.32 -0.29
CA ILE A 49 -12.74 -28.85 -0.82
C ILE A 49 -12.51 -30.10 -1.69
N TYR A 50 -11.58 -30.06 -2.65
CA TYR A 50 -11.28 -31.22 -3.50
C TYR A 50 -10.73 -32.40 -2.69
N THR A 51 -9.85 -32.15 -1.71
CA THR A 51 -9.38 -33.22 -0.81
C THR A 51 -10.54 -33.81 0.01
N ALA A 52 -11.44 -33.00 0.55
CA ALA A 52 -12.60 -33.49 1.30
C ALA A 52 -13.53 -34.35 0.43
N ILE A 53 -13.87 -33.90 -0.79
CA ILE A 53 -14.71 -34.64 -1.74
C ILE A 53 -14.06 -35.99 -2.10
N ALA A 54 -12.75 -35.98 -2.42
CA ALA A 54 -12.03 -37.21 -2.78
C ALA A 54 -11.99 -38.23 -1.63
N TRP A 55 -11.77 -37.78 -0.38
CA TRP A 55 -11.76 -38.67 0.78
C TRP A 55 -13.16 -39.18 1.16
N ILE A 56 -14.21 -38.35 1.03
CA ILE A 56 -15.61 -38.81 1.19
C ILE A 56 -15.96 -39.87 0.14
N GLY A 57 -15.63 -39.62 -1.14
CA GLY A 57 -15.86 -40.58 -2.22
C GLY A 57 -15.11 -41.91 -2.03
N LEU A 58 -13.89 -41.86 -1.49
CA LEU A 58 -13.09 -43.05 -1.21
C LEU A 58 -13.62 -43.87 -0.03
N ILE A 59 -14.15 -43.23 1.02
CA ILE A 59 -14.79 -43.93 2.15
C ILE A 59 -16.10 -44.57 1.69
N MET A 60 -17.01 -43.79 1.12
CA MET A 60 -18.33 -44.27 0.68
C MET A 60 -18.24 -45.33 -0.43
N GLY A 61 -17.24 -45.23 -1.31
CA GLY A 61 -17.02 -46.17 -2.42
C GLY A 61 -16.63 -47.60 -1.99
N GLY A 62 -16.24 -47.80 -0.73
CA GLY A 62 -15.98 -49.13 -0.14
C GLY A 62 -17.23 -49.84 0.37
N GLU A 63 -18.30 -49.10 0.69
CA GLU A 63 -19.56 -49.64 1.22
C GLU A 63 -20.63 -49.82 0.13
N LEU A 64 -20.58 -49.01 -0.93
CA LEU A 64 -21.47 -49.10 -2.08
C LEU A 64 -21.14 -50.31 -2.97
N THR A 65 -22.17 -51.02 -3.43
CA THR A 65 -22.02 -52.22 -4.28
C THR A 65 -22.85 -52.11 -5.57
N GLY A 66 -22.51 -52.94 -6.56
CA GLY A 66 -23.23 -53.03 -7.83
C GLY A 66 -23.16 -51.73 -8.66
N PHE A 67 -24.22 -51.47 -9.43
CA PHE A 67 -24.27 -50.37 -10.40
C PHE A 67 -24.05 -48.97 -9.78
N VAL A 68 -24.45 -48.77 -8.51
CA VAL A 68 -24.23 -47.51 -7.78
C VAL A 68 -22.74 -47.25 -7.57
N GLN A 69 -21.95 -48.29 -7.28
CA GLN A 69 -20.50 -48.20 -7.18
C GLN A 69 -19.87 -47.80 -8.51
N SER A 70 -20.34 -48.37 -9.63
CA SER A 70 -19.87 -48.04 -10.98
C SER A 70 -20.10 -46.56 -11.33
N ILE A 71 -21.28 -46.01 -11.00
CA ILE A 71 -21.57 -44.58 -11.16
C ILE A 71 -20.65 -43.73 -10.28
N GLY A 72 -20.47 -44.12 -9.01
CA GLY A 72 -19.58 -43.43 -8.06
C GLY A 72 -18.14 -43.33 -8.57
N CYS A 73 -17.59 -44.42 -9.11
CA CYS A 73 -16.25 -44.43 -9.72
C CYS A 73 -16.15 -43.47 -10.92
N ILE A 74 -17.16 -43.43 -11.80
CA ILE A 74 -17.18 -42.52 -12.95
C ILE A 74 -17.17 -41.05 -12.49
N ILE A 75 -17.99 -40.70 -11.50
CA ILE A 75 -18.05 -39.34 -10.93
C ILE A 75 -16.69 -38.98 -10.29
N PHE A 76 -16.07 -39.91 -9.56
CA PHE A 76 -14.76 -39.72 -8.94
C PHE A 76 -13.65 -39.44 -9.96
N PHE A 77 -13.61 -40.17 -11.08
CA PHE A 77 -12.65 -39.92 -12.15
C PHE A 77 -12.90 -38.58 -12.87
N LEU A 78 -14.16 -38.15 -13.00
CA LEU A 78 -14.50 -36.83 -13.55
C LEU A 78 -14.03 -35.68 -12.63
N ASP A 79 -14.25 -35.76 -11.32
CA ASP A 79 -13.73 -34.75 -10.38
C ASP A 79 -12.19 -34.70 -10.38
N TYR A 80 -11.53 -35.86 -10.44
CA TYR A 80 -10.07 -35.95 -10.56
C TYR A 80 -9.55 -35.23 -11.81
N ILE A 81 -10.18 -35.43 -12.97
CA ILE A 81 -9.84 -34.72 -14.23
C ILE A 81 -10.08 -33.20 -14.08
N VAL A 82 -11.21 -32.79 -13.48
CA VAL A 82 -11.51 -31.36 -13.23
C VAL A 82 -10.45 -30.72 -12.32
N CYS A 83 -10.00 -31.42 -11.28
CA CYS A 83 -8.97 -30.92 -10.38
C CYS A 83 -7.61 -30.76 -11.08
N ILE A 84 -7.22 -31.70 -11.96
CA ILE A 84 -6.00 -31.59 -12.79
C ILE A 84 -6.08 -30.32 -13.67
N VAL A 85 -7.19 -30.10 -14.37
CA VAL A 85 -7.41 -28.90 -15.19
C VAL A 85 -7.35 -27.62 -14.34
N HIS A 86 -7.94 -27.64 -13.15
CA HIS A 86 -7.92 -26.50 -12.21
C HIS A 86 -6.50 -26.21 -11.70
N SER A 87 -5.70 -27.24 -11.43
CA SER A 87 -4.29 -27.15 -11.02
C SER A 87 -3.45 -26.44 -12.08
N PHE A 88 -3.61 -26.80 -13.37
CA PHE A 88 -2.96 -26.10 -14.48
C PHE A 88 -3.39 -24.64 -14.64
N LYS A 89 -4.64 -24.30 -14.33
CA LYS A 89 -5.13 -22.91 -14.31
C LYS A 89 -4.46 -22.10 -13.19
N ILE A 90 -4.42 -22.64 -11.97
CA ILE A 90 -3.77 -21.99 -10.82
C ILE A 90 -2.27 -21.80 -11.05
N ARG A 91 -1.58 -22.75 -11.72
CA ARG A 91 -0.12 -22.66 -12.03
C ARG A 91 0.29 -21.29 -12.57
N LYS A 92 -0.41 -20.78 -13.58
CA LYS A 92 -0.04 -19.52 -14.28
C LYS A 92 -0.10 -18.33 -13.33
N GLU A 93 -1.20 -18.21 -12.60
CA GLU A 93 -1.44 -17.13 -11.63
C GLU A 93 -0.52 -17.27 -10.39
N TYR A 94 -0.17 -18.51 -9.99
CA TYR A 94 0.76 -18.81 -8.90
C TYR A 94 2.20 -18.41 -9.22
N LEU A 95 2.70 -18.67 -10.43
CA LEU A 95 4.08 -18.33 -10.81
C LEU A 95 4.30 -16.80 -10.75
N ILE A 96 3.39 -16.02 -11.34
CA ILE A 96 3.42 -14.55 -11.31
C ILE A 96 3.34 -14.02 -9.87
N ARG A 97 2.47 -14.60 -9.02
CA ARG A 97 2.42 -14.23 -7.60
C ARG A 97 3.69 -14.60 -6.83
N CYS A 98 4.33 -15.72 -7.14
CA CYS A 98 5.57 -16.12 -6.51
C CYS A 98 6.76 -15.24 -6.93
N GLU A 99 6.78 -14.72 -8.15
CA GLU A 99 7.77 -13.74 -8.62
C GLU A 99 7.65 -12.46 -7.79
N VAL A 100 6.48 -11.80 -7.83
CA VAL A 100 6.19 -10.56 -7.06
C VAL A 100 6.36 -10.70 -5.54
N LEU A 101 6.12 -11.88 -4.97
CA LEU A 101 6.33 -12.14 -3.53
C LEU A 101 7.80 -12.41 -3.17
N GLU A 102 8.59 -12.93 -4.10
CA GLU A 102 10.03 -13.16 -3.92
C GLU A 102 10.79 -11.83 -4.05
N ASP A 103 10.44 -11.01 -5.04
CA ASP A 103 11.11 -9.74 -5.30
C ASP A 103 10.89 -8.73 -4.15
N LYS A 104 9.65 -8.61 -3.66
CA LYS A 104 9.34 -7.83 -2.45
C LYS A 104 10.06 -8.32 -1.19
N HIS A 105 10.43 -9.59 -1.14
CA HIS A 105 11.22 -10.14 -0.03
C HIS A 105 12.71 -9.80 -0.18
N VAL A 106 13.22 -9.74 -1.41
CA VAL A 106 14.58 -9.22 -1.70
C VAL A 106 14.66 -7.74 -1.34
N GLU A 107 13.77 -6.88 -1.87
CA GLU A 107 13.69 -5.45 -1.55
C GLU A 107 13.66 -5.20 -0.03
N GLN A 108 12.78 -5.89 0.69
CA GLN A 108 12.67 -5.73 2.14
C GLN A 108 13.95 -6.17 2.88
N ASN A 109 14.63 -7.21 2.40
CA ASN A 109 15.88 -7.68 3.01
C ASN A 109 17.06 -6.74 2.73
N GLU A 110 17.16 -6.17 1.53
CA GLU A 110 18.14 -5.13 1.20
C GLU A 110 17.90 -3.85 2.02
N MET A 111 16.64 -3.42 2.15
CA MET A 111 16.27 -2.30 3.02
C MET A 111 16.58 -2.56 4.49
N ASN A 112 16.35 -3.79 4.98
CA ASN A 112 16.73 -4.20 6.34
C ASN A 112 18.26 -4.25 6.52
N PHE A 113 18.99 -4.73 5.52
CA PHE A 113 20.46 -4.77 5.51
C PHE A 113 21.05 -3.36 5.55
N MET A 114 20.59 -2.45 4.69
CA MET A 114 21.03 -1.05 4.67
C MET A 114 20.72 -0.33 5.99
N ARG A 115 19.52 -0.53 6.56
CA ARG A 115 19.19 -0.06 7.93
C ARG A 115 20.15 -0.62 8.98
N SER A 116 20.50 -1.91 8.90
CA SER A 116 21.44 -2.54 9.84
C SER A 116 22.89 -2.04 9.69
N LYS A 117 23.29 -1.60 8.48
CA LYS A 117 24.60 -0.97 8.25
C LYS A 117 24.63 0.43 8.86
N ILE A 118 23.63 1.26 8.55
CA ILE A 118 23.48 2.62 9.09
C ILE A 118 23.42 2.58 10.63
N ALA A 119 22.64 1.67 11.23
CA ALA A 119 22.55 1.55 12.68
C ALA A 119 23.91 1.26 13.35
N LYS A 120 24.79 0.48 12.71
CA LYS A 120 26.16 0.22 13.19
C LYS A 120 27.06 1.44 13.01
N GLU A 121 26.98 2.09 11.85
CA GLU A 121 27.80 3.26 11.49
C GLU A 121 27.54 4.46 12.42
N TYR A 122 26.29 4.65 12.84
CA TYR A 122 25.89 5.68 13.80
C TYR A 122 25.88 5.20 15.27
N GLY A 123 26.41 4.01 15.57
CA GLY A 123 26.53 3.51 16.95
C GLY A 123 25.20 3.29 17.69
N ILE A 124 24.09 3.06 16.96
CA ILE A 124 22.75 2.87 17.53
C ILE A 124 22.66 1.46 18.13
N ASP A 125 23.12 1.35 19.37
CA ASP A 125 23.23 0.10 20.11
C ASP A 125 21.83 -0.49 20.39
N ASN A 126 21.54 -1.66 19.83
CA ASN A 126 20.17 -2.13 19.55
C ASN A 126 19.46 -2.77 20.76
N ARG A 127 19.62 -2.19 21.97
CA ARG A 127 19.18 -2.78 23.24
C ARG A 127 17.66 -2.90 23.42
N ASN A 128 16.85 -2.17 22.63
CA ASN A 128 15.39 -2.18 22.73
C ASN A 128 14.67 -3.08 21.69
N SER A 129 15.38 -3.74 20.77
CA SER A 129 14.75 -4.61 19.74
C SER A 129 14.22 -5.96 20.28
N ASN A 130 14.22 -6.18 21.60
CA ASN A 130 13.52 -7.33 22.21
C ASN A 130 12.00 -7.14 22.28
N ASN A 131 11.49 -5.93 22.07
CA ASN A 131 10.07 -5.75 21.75
C ASN A 131 9.82 -6.25 20.31
N LYS A 132 9.59 -7.56 20.21
CA LYS A 132 9.11 -8.26 19.02
C LYS A 132 7.87 -7.53 18.49
N ILE A 133 8.04 -6.76 17.41
CA ILE A 133 6.94 -6.09 16.71
C ILE A 133 6.04 -7.17 16.11
N LYS A 134 5.07 -7.64 16.91
CA LYS A 134 3.92 -8.39 16.43
C LYS A 134 3.16 -7.44 15.53
N SER A 135 3.22 -7.66 14.22
CA SER A 135 2.47 -6.93 13.19
C SER A 135 0.97 -7.30 13.20
N ASN A 136 0.38 -7.27 14.40
CA ASN A 136 -1.00 -7.55 14.76
C ASN A 136 -1.42 -6.58 15.89
N ILE A 137 -1.15 -5.27 15.73
CA ILE A 137 -1.93 -4.25 16.44
C ILE A 137 -3.30 -4.25 15.75
N SER A 138 -4.35 -4.58 16.47
CA SER A 138 -5.70 -4.56 15.92
C SER A 138 -6.17 -3.11 15.77
N GLN A 139 -7.02 -2.82 14.78
CA GLN A 139 -7.67 -1.50 14.68
C GLN A 139 -8.45 -1.13 15.96
N LYS A 140 -8.85 -2.14 16.74
CA LYS A 140 -9.52 -2.00 18.04
C LYS A 140 -8.61 -1.44 19.15
N ASP A 141 -7.30 -1.62 19.03
CA ASP A 141 -6.32 -1.20 20.03
C ASP A 141 -5.96 0.28 19.83
N LEU A 142 -5.67 0.66 18.58
CA LEU A 142 -5.51 2.07 18.16
C LEU A 142 -6.76 2.91 18.43
N MET A 143 -7.97 2.32 18.30
CA MET A 143 -9.21 2.99 18.69
C MET A 143 -9.31 3.23 20.21
N ARG A 144 -8.81 2.32 21.05
CA ARG A 144 -8.83 2.47 22.51
C ARG A 144 -7.85 3.56 22.97
N GLU A 145 -6.62 3.53 22.46
CA GLU A 145 -5.58 4.51 22.76
C GLU A 145 -6.02 5.93 22.35
N ARG A 146 -6.59 6.08 21.14
CA ARG A 146 -7.16 7.35 20.67
C ARG A 146 -8.40 7.79 21.45
N PHE A 147 -9.12 6.88 22.12
CA PHE A 147 -10.24 7.23 23.00
C PHE A 147 -9.76 7.78 24.34
N ASN A 148 -8.73 7.20 24.94
CA ASN A 148 -8.12 7.66 26.19
C ASN A 148 -7.53 9.07 26.03
N ILE A 149 -6.70 9.30 25.00
CA ILE A 149 -6.09 10.61 24.73
C ILE A 149 -7.16 11.69 24.54
N ASN A 150 -8.26 11.37 23.84
CA ASN A 150 -9.40 12.27 23.65
C ASN A 150 -10.27 12.46 24.91
N ALA A 151 -10.18 11.57 25.91
CA ALA A 151 -10.85 11.74 27.20
C ALA A 151 -10.01 12.63 28.12
N GLU A 152 -8.71 12.34 28.22
CA GLU A 152 -7.73 13.07 29.05
C GLU A 152 -7.63 14.54 28.63
N ALA A 153 -7.42 14.82 27.33
CA ALA A 153 -7.42 16.18 26.80
C ALA A 153 -8.77 16.90 27.02
N LYS A 154 -9.89 16.16 27.05
CA LYS A 154 -11.21 16.74 27.30
C LYS A 154 -11.42 17.09 28.77
N THR A 155 -10.87 16.31 29.72
CA THR A 155 -10.85 16.68 31.15
C THR A 155 -9.95 17.87 31.44
N GLU A 156 -8.76 17.97 30.83
CA GLU A 156 -7.87 19.13 31.00
C GLU A 156 -8.49 20.41 30.44
N SER A 157 -9.10 20.33 29.24
CA SER A 157 -9.79 21.47 28.62
C SER A 157 -10.96 22.05 29.44
N PHE A 158 -11.51 21.28 30.40
CA PHE A 158 -12.61 21.70 31.26
C PHE A 158 -12.18 22.41 32.55
N HIS A 159 -10.93 22.24 33.00
CA HIS A 159 -10.45 22.83 34.26
C HIS A 159 -9.72 24.17 34.09
N MET A 160 -9.29 24.52 32.88
CA MET A 160 -8.45 25.70 32.61
C MET A 160 -9.20 26.88 31.99
N LYS A 161 -10.48 27.10 32.37
CA LYS A 161 -11.26 28.29 31.98
C LYS A 161 -11.80 29.09 33.17
N ASN A 162 -10.91 29.39 34.12
CA ASN A 162 -11.13 30.46 35.09
C ASN A 162 -9.79 31.04 35.54
N LYS A 163 -9.77 32.36 35.80
CA LYS A 163 -8.60 33.15 36.24
C LYS A 163 -7.49 33.36 35.20
N GLU A 164 -7.72 34.28 34.27
CA GLU A 164 -6.66 35.15 33.77
C GLU A 164 -6.27 36.15 34.87
N GLU A 165 -4.98 36.44 35.06
CA GLU A 165 -4.42 37.80 35.17
C GLU A 165 -2.91 37.82 35.51
N ASN A 166 -2.28 38.96 35.19
CA ASN A 166 -1.09 39.57 35.85
C ASN A 166 0.37 39.16 35.46
N ILE A 167 0.94 39.97 34.56
CA ILE A 167 2.27 40.65 34.65
C ILE A 167 3.60 39.86 34.46
N ASN A 168 4.23 40.18 33.32
CA ASN A 168 5.66 40.50 33.03
C ASN A 168 6.82 39.65 33.60
N ASN A 169 7.70 39.13 32.72
CA ASN A 169 9.10 39.61 32.52
C ASN A 169 9.92 38.73 31.54
N THR A 170 10.80 39.36 30.75
CA THR A 170 11.78 38.79 29.79
C THR A 170 13.23 38.78 30.38
N PRO A 171 14.31 38.25 29.74
CA PRO A 171 14.46 37.45 28.50
C PRO A 171 15.42 36.22 28.64
N SER A 172 16.03 35.76 27.52
CA SER A 172 17.26 34.93 27.40
C SER A 172 17.09 33.39 27.57
N VAL A 173 17.85 32.49 26.93
CA VAL A 173 19.06 32.56 26.04
C VAL A 173 18.90 31.64 24.81
N MET A 174 19.56 31.95 23.69
CA MET A 174 19.65 31.12 22.47
C MET A 174 21.05 30.47 22.33
N PRO A 175 21.17 29.27 21.71
CA PRO A 175 22.36 28.92 20.93
C PRO A 175 22.04 28.71 19.43
N LYS A 176 22.83 29.32 18.55
CA LYS A 176 22.86 29.07 17.09
C LYS A 176 24.11 28.28 16.71
N VAL A 177 24.00 27.36 15.75
CA VAL A 177 25.07 27.01 14.77
C VAL A 177 24.38 26.70 13.42
N GLU A 178 25.01 27.04 12.29
CA GLU A 178 24.39 27.07 10.95
C GLU A 178 25.36 26.54 9.85
N ASN A 179 24.94 26.19 8.61
CA ASN A 179 23.58 26.23 8.04
C ASN A 179 23.11 24.79 7.61
N THR A 180 22.95 24.28 6.37
CA THR A 180 23.01 24.81 4.97
C THR A 180 22.24 23.85 4.04
N VAL A 181 21.50 24.37 3.03
CA VAL A 181 20.87 23.65 1.88
C VAL A 181 19.79 22.58 2.21
N ASN A 182 18.51 22.66 1.77
CA ASN A 182 17.79 23.73 1.06
C ASN A 182 16.26 23.65 1.31
N ASN A 183 15.66 24.79 1.67
CA ASN A 183 14.25 25.18 1.45
C ASN A 183 13.10 24.20 1.82
N THR A 184 13.00 23.77 3.07
CA THR A 184 11.70 23.42 3.69
C THR A 184 11.14 24.58 4.49
N ARG A 185 10.33 25.44 3.84
CA ARG A 185 9.50 26.44 4.55
C ARG A 185 8.33 25.75 5.25
N TYR A 186 8.59 25.18 6.41
CA TYR A 186 7.53 24.83 7.37
C TYR A 186 6.95 26.13 7.94
N ASN A 187 5.95 26.70 7.26
CA ASN A 187 5.23 27.88 7.75
C ASN A 187 4.27 27.45 8.87
N LEU A 188 4.80 27.23 10.07
CA LEU A 188 3.97 27.17 11.28
C LEU A 188 3.47 28.58 11.58
N ASN A 189 2.18 28.69 11.90
CA ASN A 189 1.47 29.92 12.25
C ASN A 189 1.22 30.88 11.08
N ASN A 190 0.27 30.49 10.22
CA ASN A 190 -0.70 31.41 9.62
C ASN A 190 -1.97 30.61 9.27
N GLU A 191 -3.12 31.28 9.26
CA GLU A 191 -4.37 30.75 8.69
C GLU A 191 -4.37 30.90 7.14
N GLU A 192 -3.22 30.61 6.51
CA GLU A 192 -3.01 30.81 5.08
C GLU A 192 -3.61 29.64 4.27
N LEU A 193 -4.61 29.99 3.44
CA LEU A 193 -5.22 29.09 2.45
C LEU A 193 -4.15 28.52 1.50
N LEU A 194 -4.19 27.21 1.24
CA LEU A 194 -3.20 26.54 0.40
C LEU A 194 -3.31 27.01 -1.07
N ASP A 195 -2.29 27.68 -1.58
CA ASP A 195 -2.28 28.16 -2.97
C ASP A 195 -2.16 27.01 -3.97
N ILE A 196 -3.23 26.77 -4.73
CA ILE A 196 -3.34 25.76 -5.79
C ILE A 196 -2.20 25.88 -6.80
N ASN A 197 -1.78 27.11 -7.12
CA ASN A 197 -0.77 27.34 -8.16
C ASN A 197 0.66 27.14 -7.65
N SER A 198 0.91 27.21 -6.34
CA SER A 198 2.25 27.10 -5.74
C SER A 198 2.53 25.79 -4.99
N CYS A 199 1.50 25.07 -4.55
CA CYS A 199 1.61 23.88 -3.68
C CYS A 199 2.20 22.61 -4.35
N ASN A 200 2.63 21.66 -3.52
CA ASN A 200 3.19 20.36 -3.89
C ASN A 200 2.14 19.21 -3.87
N GLU A 201 2.43 18.09 -4.55
CA GLU A 201 1.59 16.88 -4.61
C GLU A 201 1.22 16.39 -3.19
N LEU A 202 2.18 16.41 -2.25
CA LEU A 202 1.98 15.96 -0.86
C LEU A 202 1.15 16.93 0.01
N GLU A 203 0.93 18.16 -0.45
CA GLU A 203 0.15 19.18 0.27
C GLU A 203 -1.30 19.14 -0.22
N LEU A 204 -1.48 19.10 -1.54
CA LEU A 204 -2.76 18.78 -2.17
C LEU A 204 -3.32 17.43 -1.67
N SER A 205 -2.47 16.44 -1.41
CA SER A 205 -2.91 15.13 -0.91
C SER A 205 -3.44 15.13 0.55
N ARG A 206 -3.43 16.28 1.23
CA ARG A 206 -3.98 16.45 2.60
C ARG A 206 -5.40 17.03 2.60
N LEU A 207 -5.85 17.58 1.47
CA LEU A 207 -7.17 18.19 1.36
C LEU A 207 -8.29 17.12 1.40
N PRO A 208 -9.46 17.41 1.98
CA PRO A 208 -10.58 16.48 2.04
C PRO A 208 -10.95 15.90 0.67
N GLY A 209 -11.00 14.56 0.58
CA GLY A 209 -11.29 13.84 -0.67
C GLY A 209 -10.16 13.77 -1.70
N MET A 210 -9.12 14.61 -1.60
CA MET A 210 -7.99 14.65 -2.52
C MET A 210 -6.90 13.64 -2.12
N GLY A 211 -7.11 12.37 -2.42
CA GLY A 211 -6.04 11.37 -2.32
C GLY A 211 -4.89 11.65 -3.29
N LEU A 212 -3.72 11.02 -3.06
CA LEU A 212 -2.49 11.19 -3.86
C LEU A 212 -2.71 11.11 -5.39
N ILE A 213 -3.64 10.25 -5.84
CA ILE A 213 -4.01 10.11 -7.26
C ILE A 213 -4.60 11.43 -7.84
N LEU A 214 -5.47 12.10 -7.08
CA LEU A 214 -6.07 13.39 -7.48
C LEU A 214 -5.07 14.54 -7.34
N ALA A 215 -4.24 14.53 -6.31
CA ALA A 215 -3.15 15.49 -6.16
C ALA A 215 -2.16 15.42 -7.33
N LYS A 216 -1.78 14.21 -7.76
CA LYS A 216 -0.92 14.00 -8.93
C LYS A 216 -1.58 14.43 -10.24
N LYS A 217 -2.88 14.15 -10.41
CA LYS A 217 -3.68 14.67 -11.54
C LYS A 217 -3.65 16.20 -11.56
N ALA A 218 -3.84 16.84 -10.40
CA ALA A 218 -3.86 18.29 -10.26
C ALA A 218 -2.51 18.96 -10.62
N VAL A 219 -1.39 18.43 -10.12
CA VAL A 219 -0.05 18.94 -10.46
C VAL A 219 0.24 18.76 -11.96
N ASN A 220 -0.14 17.63 -12.55
CA ASN A 220 0.00 17.42 -14.00
C ASN A 220 -0.86 18.41 -14.82
N LEU A 221 -2.11 18.66 -14.40
CA LEU A 221 -2.99 19.63 -15.05
C LEU A 221 -2.42 21.04 -14.97
N ARG A 222 -1.99 21.49 -13.77
CA ARG A 222 -1.31 22.78 -13.57
C ARG A 222 -0.15 22.95 -14.53
N ASN A 223 0.76 21.97 -14.57
CA ASN A 223 1.94 22.02 -15.43
C ASN A 223 1.57 22.03 -16.93
N SER A 224 0.45 21.42 -17.33
CA SER A 224 -0.02 21.43 -18.72
C SER A 224 -0.72 22.73 -19.14
N LYS A 225 -1.36 23.44 -18.20
CA LYS A 225 -2.09 24.70 -18.43
C LYS A 225 -1.31 25.94 -17.94
N ASN A 226 -0.07 25.77 -17.47
CA ASN A 226 0.77 26.73 -16.74
C ASN A 226 0.22 27.16 -15.36
N ALA A 227 -1.07 27.49 -15.25
CA ALA A 227 -1.76 27.83 -14.01
C ALA A 227 -3.26 27.49 -14.10
N PHE A 228 -3.95 27.48 -12.96
CA PHE A 228 -5.41 27.59 -12.89
C PHE A 228 -5.81 29.07 -12.75
N ASP A 229 -6.92 29.45 -13.37
CA ASP A 229 -7.45 30.81 -13.37
C ASP A 229 -8.37 31.08 -12.15
N SER A 230 -8.96 30.02 -11.57
CA SER A 230 -9.79 30.12 -10.37
C SER A 230 -9.83 28.83 -9.54
N VAL A 231 -10.31 28.96 -8.30
CA VAL A 231 -10.56 27.82 -7.38
C VAL A 231 -11.63 26.88 -7.93
N ASP A 232 -12.67 27.41 -8.56
CA ASP A 232 -13.79 26.62 -9.10
C ASP A 232 -13.38 25.83 -10.35
N GLU A 233 -12.55 26.41 -11.22
CA GLU A 233 -11.95 25.71 -12.37
C GLU A 233 -11.11 24.51 -11.92
N PHE A 234 -10.28 24.69 -10.88
CA PHE A 234 -9.50 23.59 -10.29
C PHE A 234 -10.39 22.48 -9.75
N ILE A 235 -11.48 22.82 -9.06
CA ILE A 235 -12.44 21.86 -8.48
C ILE A 235 -13.07 20.99 -9.59
N GLU A 236 -13.50 21.61 -10.68
CA GLU A 236 -14.07 20.92 -11.86
C GLU A 236 -13.00 20.08 -12.60
N MET A 237 -11.88 20.69 -12.97
CA MET A 237 -10.83 20.05 -13.78
C MET A 237 -10.14 18.89 -13.06
N VAL A 238 -9.91 18.99 -11.75
CA VAL A 238 -9.38 17.89 -10.94
C VAL A 238 -10.45 16.82 -10.70
N GLY A 239 -11.73 17.21 -10.62
CA GLY A 239 -12.85 16.30 -10.35
C GLY A 239 -13.00 16.01 -8.86
N VAL A 240 -13.00 17.08 -8.04
CA VAL A 240 -13.31 16.98 -6.60
C VAL A 240 -14.76 16.54 -6.44
N LYS A 241 -15.04 15.62 -5.51
CA LYS A 241 -16.41 15.11 -5.31
C LYS A 241 -17.29 16.20 -4.68
N PRO A 242 -18.57 16.33 -5.06
CA PRO A 242 -19.46 17.40 -4.57
C PRO A 242 -19.46 17.60 -3.05
N HIS A 243 -19.50 16.51 -2.26
CA HIS A 243 -19.49 16.56 -0.78
C HIS A 243 -18.16 17.00 -0.13
N PHE A 244 -17.13 17.29 -0.93
CA PHE A 244 -15.89 17.91 -0.46
C PHE A 244 -15.66 19.31 -1.03
N VAL A 245 -16.48 19.78 -1.99
CA VAL A 245 -16.30 21.07 -2.68
C VAL A 245 -16.19 22.22 -1.69
N ASP A 246 -17.15 22.37 -0.78
CA ASP A 246 -17.18 23.49 0.16
C ASP A 246 -16.00 23.46 1.14
N THR A 247 -15.63 22.28 1.64
CA THR A 247 -14.52 22.09 2.59
C THR A 247 -13.15 22.26 1.91
N VAL A 248 -13.03 21.92 0.63
CA VAL A 248 -11.83 22.15 -0.16
C VAL A 248 -11.72 23.63 -0.50
N LYS A 249 -12.82 24.28 -0.91
CA LYS A 249 -12.89 25.72 -1.22
C LYS A 249 -12.59 26.61 -0.01
N SER A 250 -12.91 26.17 1.21
CA SER A 250 -12.52 26.88 2.46
C SER A 250 -11.08 26.62 2.92
N MET A 251 -10.28 25.82 2.20
CA MET A 251 -8.90 25.47 2.56
C MET A 251 -7.85 25.89 1.51
N ILE A 252 -8.27 26.41 0.36
CA ILE A 252 -7.39 26.72 -0.77
C ILE A 252 -7.60 28.12 -1.33
N CYS A 253 -6.55 28.69 -1.92
CA CYS A 253 -6.62 29.94 -2.68
C CYS A 253 -6.00 29.76 -4.08
N CYS A 254 -6.22 30.73 -4.97
CA CYS A 254 -5.71 30.71 -6.33
C CYS A 254 -5.00 32.04 -6.63
N ASN A 255 -3.68 32.07 -6.49
CA ASN A 255 -2.91 33.27 -6.82
C ASN A 255 -2.50 33.28 -8.29
N PRO A 256 -2.51 34.45 -8.98
CA PRO A 256 -2.03 34.54 -10.35
C PRO A 256 -0.50 34.35 -10.39
N VAL A 257 -0.04 33.33 -11.13
CA VAL A 257 1.39 33.09 -11.33
C VAL A 257 1.97 34.23 -12.17
N LYS A 258 2.98 34.93 -11.63
CA LYS A 258 3.74 35.92 -12.40
C LYS A 258 4.48 35.20 -13.54
N THR A 259 4.03 35.42 -14.77
CA THR A 259 4.65 34.84 -15.97
C THR A 259 6.09 35.30 -16.08
N VAL A 260 7.03 34.39 -15.85
CA VAL A 260 8.45 34.61 -16.19
C VAL A 260 8.53 34.57 -17.72
N GLU A 261 8.81 35.72 -18.32
CA GLU A 261 9.02 35.81 -19.77
C GLU A 261 10.12 34.84 -20.19
N THR A 262 9.85 34.03 -21.22
CA THR A 262 10.82 33.06 -21.71
C THR A 262 11.99 33.81 -22.34
N VAL A 263 13.15 33.78 -21.67
CA VAL A 263 14.37 34.43 -22.13
C VAL A 263 14.74 33.88 -23.50
N LYS A 264 14.38 34.64 -24.53
CA LYS A 264 14.61 34.30 -25.94
C LYS A 264 16.10 34.35 -26.20
N MET A 265 16.76 33.20 -26.06
CA MET A 265 18.21 33.06 -26.29
C MET A 265 18.55 33.40 -27.74
N SER A 266 18.86 34.68 -27.96
CA SER A 266 19.39 35.18 -29.22
C SER A 266 20.79 34.59 -29.40
N GLY A 267 20.87 33.52 -30.19
CA GLY A 267 22.13 32.85 -30.49
C GLY A 267 23.11 33.84 -31.10
N ARG A 268 24.22 34.10 -30.41
CA ARG A 268 25.28 34.97 -30.91
C ARG A 268 25.88 34.31 -32.15
N ARG A 269 25.72 34.94 -33.32
CA ARG A 269 26.46 34.54 -34.52
C ARG A 269 27.95 34.69 -34.24
N VAL A 270 28.71 33.69 -34.65
CA VAL A 270 30.16 33.78 -34.82
C VAL A 270 30.34 34.02 -36.31
N ASP A 271 30.71 35.24 -36.66
CA ASP A 271 31.08 35.58 -38.03
C ASP A 271 32.52 35.06 -38.28
N PHE A 272 32.76 34.57 -39.50
CA PHE A 272 34.02 33.96 -39.97
C PHE A 272 34.59 34.77 -41.13
#